data_AF-A0A645JBU9-F1
#
_entry.id   AF-A0A645JBU9-F1
#
_cell.length_a   1.000
_cell.length_b   1.000
_cell.length_c   1.000
_cell.angle_alpha   90.00
_cell.angle_beta   90.00
_cell.angle_gamma   90.00
#
_symmetry.space_group_name_H-M   'P 1'
#
loop_
_entity.id
_entity.type
_entity.pdbx_description
1 polymer ?
#
loop_
_entity_poly.entity_id
_entity_poly.type
_entity_poly.pdbx_seq_one_letter_code
_entity_poly.pdbx_strand_id
1 'polypeptide(L)'
;MVKSKMKAYKETYSKYNIIGVTLCILSVLPVILSSFADKDLTDGIGVIGTLFMVAVGVFMLVTVGTIWSSFNVLLQEGEYSVEGKAKSKVVGSIAGIYWLLTTALYLFISFYYGAWDKSWMIWPVAGVLFGAVAAIANLVIKSKK
;
A
#
# COMPACT_ATOMS: atom_id res chain seq x y z
N MET A 1 -21.79 -11.05 -19.90
CA MET A 1 -20.62 -10.77 -20.77
C MET A 1 -19.42 -10.19 -19.99
N VAL A 2 -19.58 -9.24 -19.06
CA VAL A 2 -18.44 -8.66 -18.32
C VAL A 2 -17.80 -9.65 -17.32
N LYS A 3 -18.61 -10.45 -16.61
CA LYS A 3 -18.11 -11.48 -15.66
C LYS A 3 -17.21 -12.54 -16.31
N SER A 4 -17.52 -12.95 -17.55
CA SER A 4 -16.67 -13.92 -18.27
C SER A 4 -15.32 -13.31 -18.65
N LYS A 5 -15.28 -12.03 -19.07
CA LYS A 5 -14.03 -11.29 -19.32
C LYS A 5 -13.19 -11.14 -18.04
N MET A 6 -13.81 -10.80 -16.91
CA MET A 6 -13.13 -10.72 -15.62
C MET A 6 -12.54 -12.07 -15.20
N LYS A 7 -13.27 -13.17 -15.38
CA LYS A 7 -12.79 -14.52 -15.07
C LYS A 7 -11.58 -14.91 -15.92
N ALA A 8 -11.61 -14.60 -17.22
CA ALA A 8 -10.46 -14.84 -18.11
C ALA A 8 -9.25 -13.95 -17.74
N TYR A 9 -9.48 -12.71 -17.33
CA TYR A 9 -8.42 -11.79 -16.93
C TYR A 9 -7.75 -12.14 -15.59
N LYS A 10 -8.42 -12.91 -14.72
CA LYS A 10 -7.92 -13.30 -13.39
C LYS A 10 -6.54 -13.98 -13.44
N GLU A 11 -6.29 -14.80 -14.45
CA GLU A 11 -5.01 -15.48 -14.63
C GLU A 11 -3.89 -14.49 -14.95
N THR A 12 -4.13 -13.58 -15.90
CA THR A 12 -3.20 -12.49 -16.23
C THR A 12 -2.94 -11.61 -15.01
N TYR A 13 -3.99 -11.18 -14.30
CA TYR A 13 -3.88 -10.39 -13.08
C TYR A 13 -2.97 -11.09 -12.06
N SER A 14 -3.18 -12.37 -11.80
CA SER A 14 -2.39 -13.13 -10.82
C SER A 14 -0.93 -13.26 -11.24
N LYS A 15 -0.66 -13.59 -12.50
CA LYS A 15 0.71 -13.74 -13.03
C LYS A 15 1.50 -12.45 -12.94
N TYR A 16 0.94 -11.34 -13.41
CA TYR A 16 1.61 -10.04 -13.37
C TYR A 16 1.80 -9.53 -11.95
N ASN A 17 0.85 -9.82 -11.05
CA ASN A 17 0.99 -9.48 -9.63
C ASN A 17 2.15 -10.25 -8.99
N ILE A 18 2.26 -11.55 -9.25
CA ILE A 18 3.37 -12.38 -8.76
C ILE A 18 4.70 -11.87 -9.31
N ILE A 19 4.79 -11.62 -10.62
CA ILE A 19 6.03 -11.12 -11.26
C ILE A 19 6.41 -9.75 -10.70
N GLY A 20 5.46 -8.81 -10.61
CA GLY A 20 5.71 -7.46 -10.10
C GLY A 20 6.19 -7.46 -8.64
N VAL A 21 5.51 -8.21 -7.77
CA VAL A 21 5.93 -8.35 -6.35
C VAL A 21 7.31 -9.01 -6.24
N THR A 22 7.54 -10.07 -7.01
CA THR A 22 8.84 -10.76 -7.01
C THR A 22 9.95 -9.81 -7.47
N LEU A 23 9.72 -8.99 -8.49
CA LEU A 23 10.69 -8.01 -8.96
C LEU A 23 10.98 -6.93 -7.91
N CYS A 24 9.97 -6.47 -7.18
CA CYS A 24 10.14 -5.54 -6.06
C CYS A 24 10.97 -6.17 -4.93
N ILE A 25 10.73 -7.44 -4.58
CA ILE A 25 11.53 -8.14 -3.55
C ILE A 25 12.98 -8.33 -4.02
N LEU A 26 13.18 -8.74 -5.27
CA LEU A 26 14.51 -8.94 -5.86
C LEU A 26 15.27 -7.63 -6.14
N SER A 27 14.59 -6.48 -6.13
CA SER A 27 15.21 -5.18 -6.37
C SER A 27 16.28 -4.80 -5.34
N VAL A 28 16.30 -5.45 -4.18
CA VAL A 28 17.34 -5.26 -3.16
C VAL A 28 18.70 -5.81 -3.62
N LEU A 29 18.73 -6.77 -4.56
CA LEU A 29 19.95 -7.40 -5.04
C LEU A 29 20.94 -6.42 -5.69
N PRO A 30 20.52 -5.52 -6.61
CA PRO A 30 21.42 -4.50 -7.18
C PRO A 30 22.21 -3.69 -6.13
N VAL A 31 21.57 -3.28 -5.04
CA VAL A 31 22.23 -2.54 -3.95
C VAL A 31 23.18 -3.43 -3.16
N ILE A 32 22.79 -4.66 -2.83
CA ILE A 32 23.67 -5.59 -2.12
C ILE A 32 24.92 -5.89 -2.96
N LEU A 33 24.74 -6.16 -4.25
CA LEU A 33 25.84 -6.47 -5.16
C LEU A 33 26.77 -5.27 -5.39
N SER A 34 26.24 -4.05 -5.41
CA SER A 34 27.07 -2.85 -5.55
C SER A 34 27.96 -2.61 -4.34
N SER A 35 27.49 -2.95 -3.13
CA SER A 35 28.25 -2.79 -1.89
C SER A 35 29.47 -3.71 -1.77
N PHE A 36 29.56 -4.77 -2.57
CA PHE A 36 30.74 -5.64 -2.63
C PHE A 36 31.79 -5.19 -3.65
N ALA A 37 31.51 -4.15 -4.44
CA ALA A 37 32.45 -3.62 -5.41
C ALA A 37 33.17 -2.40 -4.80
N ASP A 38 34.50 -2.44 -4.71
CA ASP A 38 35.37 -1.44 -4.06
C ASP A 38 35.47 -0.08 -4.82
N LYS A 39 34.40 0.38 -5.50
CA LYS A 39 34.41 1.63 -6.27
C LYS A 39 33.32 2.58 -5.80
N ASP A 40 33.68 3.81 -5.45
CA ASP A 40 32.71 4.85 -5.03
C ASP A 40 31.57 5.11 -6.03
N LEU A 41 31.75 4.76 -7.32
CA LEU A 41 30.73 4.88 -8.36
C LEU A 41 29.76 3.67 -8.44
N THR A 42 30.07 2.53 -7.82
CA THR A 42 29.22 1.33 -7.92
C THR A 42 27.97 1.43 -7.05
N ASP A 43 28.02 2.12 -5.91
CA ASP A 43 26.85 2.32 -5.04
C ASP A 43 25.73 3.11 -5.74
N GLY A 44 26.10 4.16 -6.49
CA GLY A 44 25.13 4.91 -7.29
C GLY A 44 24.44 4.06 -8.37
N ILE A 45 25.18 3.14 -8.99
CA ILE A 45 24.65 2.21 -10.01
C ILE A 45 23.68 1.20 -9.37
N GLY A 46 23.99 0.70 -8.17
CA GLY A 46 23.10 -0.21 -7.42
C GLY A 46 21.76 0.44 -7.08
N VAL A 47 21.78 1.70 -6.64
CA VAL A 47 20.57 2.48 -6.37
C VAL A 47 19.75 2.70 -7.65
N ILE A 48 20.38 3.11 -8.75
CA ILE A 48 19.70 3.30 -10.04
C ILE A 48 19.06 1.98 -10.50
N GLY A 49 19.78 0.87 -10.42
CA GLY A 49 19.27 -0.46 -10.77
C GLY A 49 18.08 -0.88 -9.92
N THR A 50 18.15 -0.64 -8.61
CA THR A 50 17.05 -0.92 -7.67
C THR A 50 15.81 -0.11 -8.03
N LEU A 51 15.96 1.20 -8.20
CA LEU A 51 14.85 2.09 -8.56
C LEU A 51 14.22 1.70 -9.90
N PHE A 52 15.03 1.32 -10.88
CA PHE A 52 14.54 0.86 -12.17
C PHE A 52 13.73 -0.45 -12.04
N MET A 53 14.23 -1.44 -11.29
CA MET A 53 13.50 -2.69 -11.04
C MET A 53 12.18 -2.45 -10.29
N VAL A 54 12.20 -1.61 -9.26
CA VAL A 54 10.99 -1.21 -8.53
C VAL A 54 10.00 -0.51 -9.46
N ALA A 55 10.47 0.41 -10.30
CA ALA A 55 9.61 1.13 -11.24
C ALA A 55 8.90 0.16 -12.21
N VAL A 56 9.61 -0.82 -12.77
CA VAL A 56 9.02 -1.84 -13.63
C VAL A 56 8.01 -2.70 -12.87
N GLY A 57 8.34 -3.13 -11.65
CA GLY A 57 7.46 -3.95 -10.81
C GLY A 57 6.17 -3.22 -10.47
N VAL A 58 6.28 -1.98 -10.00
CA VAL A 58 5.14 -1.11 -9.68
C VAL A 58 4.31 -0.81 -10.92
N PHE A 59 4.93 -0.52 -12.07
CA PHE A 59 4.21 -0.29 -13.32
C PHE A 59 3.32 -1.48 -13.71
N MET A 60 3.83 -2.70 -13.59
CA MET A 60 3.04 -3.91 -13.83
C MET A 60 1.87 -4.02 -12.85
N LEU A 61 2.15 -3.85 -11.54
CA LEU A 61 1.15 -3.95 -10.47
C LEU A 61 0.01 -2.94 -10.65
N VAL A 62 0.34 -1.69 -10.94
CA VAL A 62 -0.63 -0.60 -11.14
C VAL A 62 -1.47 -0.85 -12.39
N THR A 63 -0.85 -1.27 -13.50
CA THR A 63 -1.56 -1.52 -14.76
C THR A 63 -2.61 -2.62 -14.60
N VAL A 64 -2.21 -3.78 -14.07
CA VAL A 64 -3.16 -4.90 -13.91
C VAL A 64 -4.16 -4.68 -12.78
N GLY A 65 -3.75 -3.98 -11.72
CA GLY A 65 -4.63 -3.56 -10.64
C GLY A 65 -5.72 -2.61 -11.10
N THR A 66 -5.39 -1.65 -11.97
CA THR A 66 -6.37 -0.70 -12.52
C THR A 66 -7.42 -1.39 -13.40
N ILE A 67 -6.98 -2.32 -14.27
CA ILE A 67 -7.89 -3.10 -15.11
C ILE A 67 -8.79 -3.99 -14.25
N TRP A 68 -8.23 -4.67 -13.25
CA TRP A 68 -9.01 -5.49 -12.30
C TRP A 68 -10.02 -4.65 -11.52
N SER A 69 -9.61 -3.49 -11.02
CA SER A 69 -10.49 -2.56 -10.32
C SER A 69 -11.63 -2.08 -11.22
N SER A 70 -11.35 -1.77 -12.48
CA SER A 70 -12.37 -1.38 -13.46
C SER A 70 -13.47 -2.44 -13.64
N PHE A 71 -13.11 -3.73 -13.62
CA PHE A 71 -14.12 -4.80 -13.62
C PHE A 71 -15.00 -4.78 -12.38
N ASN A 72 -14.43 -4.55 -11.19
CA ASN A 72 -15.20 -4.45 -9.95
C ASN A 72 -16.13 -3.23 -9.95
N VAL A 73 -15.70 -2.11 -10.53
CA VAL A 73 -16.55 -0.91 -10.74
C VAL A 73 -17.74 -1.23 -11.64
N LEU A 74 -17.49 -1.84 -12.81
CA LEU A 74 -18.53 -2.16 -13.79
C LEU A 74 -19.55 -3.18 -13.26
N LEU A 75 -19.10 -4.11 -12.42
CA LEU A 75 -19.95 -5.12 -11.80
C LEU A 75 -20.58 -4.65 -10.48
N GLN A 76 -20.18 -3.48 -9.97
CA GLN A 76 -20.55 -2.97 -8.64
C GLN A 76 -20.28 -3.99 -7.52
N GLU A 77 -19.19 -4.74 -7.63
CA GLU A 77 -18.79 -5.76 -6.66
C GLU A 77 -17.77 -5.20 -5.66
N GLY A 78 -17.70 -5.80 -4.46
CA GLY A 78 -16.78 -5.39 -3.40
C GLY A 78 -17.03 -3.97 -2.89
N GLU A 79 -15.96 -3.17 -2.81
CA GLU A 79 -15.98 -1.79 -2.32
C GLU A 79 -16.79 -0.83 -3.20
N TYR A 80 -17.05 -1.20 -4.46
CA TYR A 80 -17.80 -0.37 -5.41
C TYR A 80 -19.31 -0.59 -5.37
N SER A 81 -19.79 -1.58 -4.62
CA SER A 81 -21.22 -1.74 -4.30
C SER A 81 -21.76 -0.55 -3.51
N VAL A 82 -23.08 -0.33 -3.52
CA VAL A 82 -23.72 0.76 -2.74
C VAL A 82 -23.34 0.64 -1.26
N GLU A 83 -23.36 -0.58 -0.74
CA GLU A 83 -22.96 -0.87 0.63
C GLU A 83 -21.47 -0.62 0.85
N GLY A 84 -20.62 -1.12 -0.05
CA GLY A 84 -19.16 -0.93 0.00
C GLY A 84 -18.75 0.54 0.02
N LYS A 85 -19.37 1.37 -0.83
CA LYS A 85 -19.13 2.82 -0.88
C LYS A 85 -19.54 3.52 0.42
N ALA A 86 -20.68 3.15 1.00
CA ALA A 86 -21.12 3.70 2.28
C ALA A 86 -20.13 3.33 3.40
N LYS A 87 -19.65 2.09 3.45
CA LYS A 87 -18.63 1.67 4.43
C LYS A 87 -17.31 2.41 4.23
N SER A 88 -16.82 2.44 2.99
CA SER A 88 -15.56 3.09 2.60
C SER A 88 -15.56 4.59 2.97
N LYS A 89 -16.68 5.30 2.76
CA LYS A 89 -16.80 6.72 3.14
C LYS A 89 -16.62 6.94 4.65
N VAL A 90 -17.24 6.11 5.47
CA VAL A 90 -17.16 6.22 6.95
C VAL A 90 -15.76 5.81 7.43
N VAL A 91 -15.26 4.66 7.00
CA VAL A 91 -13.93 4.17 7.37
C VAL A 91 -12.84 5.13 6.91
N GLY A 92 -12.96 5.67 5.70
CA GLY A 92 -12.02 6.66 5.15
C GLY A 92 -12.02 7.97 5.94
N SER A 93 -13.18 8.44 6.41
CA SER A 93 -13.26 9.63 7.26
C SER A 93 -12.60 9.40 8.62
N ILE A 94 -12.87 8.25 9.25
CA ILE A 94 -12.24 7.85 10.53
C ILE A 94 -10.73 7.71 10.35
N ALA A 95 -10.29 7.07 9.26
CA ALA A 95 -8.88 6.91 8.93
C ALA A 95 -8.18 8.26 8.73
N GLY A 96 -8.81 9.17 7.99
CA GLY A 96 -8.28 10.53 7.79
C GLY A 96 -8.05 11.24 9.12
N ILE A 97 -9.05 11.25 10.00
CA ILE A 97 -8.93 11.86 11.34
C ILE A 97 -7.83 11.18 12.15
N TYR A 98 -7.82 9.85 12.18
CA TYR A 98 -6.84 9.06 12.93
C TYR A 98 -5.39 9.34 12.50
N TRP A 99 -5.12 9.35 11.20
CA TRP A 99 -3.78 9.58 10.66
C TRP A 99 -3.32 11.02 10.83
N LEU A 100 -4.23 11.99 10.69
CA LEU A 100 -3.94 13.40 10.95
C LEU A 100 -3.61 13.65 12.42
N LEU A 101 -4.39 13.07 13.35
CA LEU A 101 -4.11 13.16 14.78
C LEU A 101 -2.79 12.48 15.15
N THR A 102 -2.54 11.28 14.63
CA THR A 102 -1.29 10.54 14.83
C THR A 102 -0.09 11.37 14.36
N THR A 103 -0.21 11.98 13.18
CA THR A 103 0.84 12.82 12.60
C THR A 103 1.06 14.09 13.42
N ALA A 104 -0.02 14.75 13.84
CA ALA A 104 0.07 15.93 14.72
C ALA A 104 0.75 15.58 16.05
N LEU A 105 0.42 14.43 16.65
CA LEU A 105 1.05 13.92 17.87
C LEU A 105 2.54 13.61 17.65
N TYR A 106 2.86 12.91 16.56
CA TYR A 106 4.25 12.61 16.18
C TYR A 106 5.07 13.90 16.03
N LEU A 107 4.56 14.87 15.27
CA LEU A 107 5.24 16.14 15.05
C LEU A 107 5.36 16.94 16.36
N PHE A 108 4.30 17.03 17.16
CA PHE A 108 4.33 17.74 18.44
C PHE A 108 5.41 17.17 19.38
N ILE A 109 5.45 15.84 19.55
CA ILE A 109 6.47 15.17 20.38
C ILE A 109 7.87 15.39 19.79
N SER A 110 8.02 15.23 18.47
CA SER A 110 9.32 15.32 17.80
C SER A 110 9.90 16.73 17.87
N PHE A 111 9.09 17.77 17.69
CA PHE A 111 9.53 19.16 17.79
C PHE A 111 9.74 19.61 19.23
N TYR A 112 8.86 19.22 20.17
CA TYR A 112 8.95 19.69 21.56
C TYR A 112 10.10 19.04 22.33
N TYR A 113 10.31 17.73 22.16
CA TYR A 113 11.35 16.98 22.87
C TYR A 113 12.65 16.83 22.07
N GLY A 114 12.66 17.20 20.78
CA GLY A 114 13.80 16.97 19.88
C GLY A 114 14.15 15.50 19.66
N ALA A 115 13.30 14.57 20.09
CA ALA A 115 13.57 13.14 20.20
C ALA A 115 13.14 12.37 18.93
N TRP A 116 13.64 12.78 17.76
CA TRP A 116 13.37 12.15 16.46
C TRP A 116 13.81 10.67 16.40
N ASP A 117 14.81 10.32 17.22
CA ASP A 117 15.36 8.97 17.37
C ASP A 117 14.40 7.98 18.05
N LYS A 118 13.46 8.47 18.88
CA LYS A 118 12.48 7.65 19.61
C LYS A 118 11.05 7.86 19.12
N SER A 119 10.70 9.06 18.67
CA SER A 119 9.33 9.39 18.26
C SER A 119 8.84 8.56 17.07
N TRP A 120 9.74 8.00 16.24
CA TRP A 120 9.38 7.14 15.13
C TRP A 120 8.60 5.88 15.55
N MET A 121 8.75 5.43 16.82
CA MET A 121 7.99 4.31 17.38
C MET A 121 6.48 4.54 17.39
N ILE A 122 6.03 5.79 17.26
CA ILE A 122 4.61 6.15 17.11
C ILE A 122 4.03 5.50 15.85
N TRP A 123 4.79 5.36 14.77
CA TRP A 123 4.29 4.80 13.51
C TRP A 123 3.92 3.31 13.60
N PRO A 124 4.79 2.41 14.09
CA PRO A 124 4.40 1.02 14.36
C PRO A 124 3.18 0.89 15.29
N VAL A 125 3.16 1.64 16.40
CA VAL A 125 2.06 1.61 17.37
C VAL A 125 0.76 2.07 16.71
N ALA A 126 0.80 3.16 15.95
CA ALA A 126 -0.34 3.67 15.22
C ALA A 126 -0.84 2.70 14.14
N GLY A 127 0.06 1.97 13.47
CA GLY A 127 -0.32 0.94 12.50
C GLY A 127 -1.14 -0.19 13.15
N VAL A 128 -0.70 -0.69 14.30
CA VAL A 128 -1.42 -1.75 15.04
C VAL A 128 -2.76 -1.24 15.57
N LEU A 129 -2.77 -0.05 16.19
CA LEU A 129 -3.99 0.57 16.71
C LEU A 129 -5.03 0.85 15.61
N PHE A 130 -4.58 1.24 14.41
CA PHE A 130 -5.49 1.46 13.28
C PHE A 130 -6.25 0.19 12.89
N GLY A 131 -5.62 -0.98 13.00
CA GLY A 131 -6.31 -2.27 12.79
C GLY A 131 -7.50 -2.46 13.72
N ALA A 132 -7.35 -2.11 15.00
CA ALA A 132 -8.45 -2.14 15.97
C ALA A 132 -9.54 -1.10 15.65
N VAL A 133 -9.15 0.13 15.32
CA VAL A 133 -10.09 1.20 14.92
C VAL A 133 -10.90 0.79 13.69
N ALA A 134 -10.26 0.21 12.67
CA ALA A 134 -10.92 -0.27 11.47
C ALA A 134 -11.89 -1.44 11.76
N ALA A 135 -11.52 -2.36 12.65
CA ALA A 135 -12.41 -3.44 13.07
C ALA A 135 -13.67 -2.91 13.78
N ILE A 136 -13.51 -1.98 14.72
CA ILE A 136 -14.62 -1.35 15.44
C ILE A 136 -15.53 -0.59 14.47
N ALA A 137 -14.95 0.21 13.56
CA ALA A 137 -15.71 0.94 12.56
C ALA A 137 -16.58 -0.01 11.72
N ASN A 138 -16.03 -1.15 11.29
CA ASN A 138 -16.76 -2.17 10.55
C ASN A 138 -17.89 -2.82 11.35
N LEU A 139 -17.70 -3.07 12.66
CA LEU A 139 -18.75 -3.60 13.53
C LEU A 139 -19.91 -2.61 13.71
N VAL A 140 -19.62 -1.33 13.94
CA VAL A 140 -20.62 -0.28 14.09
C VAL A 140 -21.43 -0.09 12.80
N ILE A 141 -20.76 -0.14 11.64
CA ILE A 141 -21.45 -0.03 10.35
C ILE A 141 -22.34 -1.26 10.08
N LYS A 142 -21.92 -2.46 10.50
CA LYS A 142 -22.72 -3.68 10.39
C LYS A 142 -23.94 -3.65 11.31
N SER A 143 -23.84 -3.03 12.49
CA SER A 143 -24.92 -2.89 13.48
C SER A 143 -26.01 -1.88 13.11
N LYS A 144 -25.74 -0.94 12.19
CA LYS A 144 -26.72 0.05 11.70
C LYS A 144 -27.60 -0.46 10.55
N LYS A 145 -27.37 -1.69 10.11
CA LYS A 145 -28.17 -2.40 9.11
C LYS A 145 -29.15 -3.33 9.81
#